data_AF-A0A4R4BLU7-F1
#
_entry.id   AF-A0A4R4BLU7-F1
#
_cell.length_a   1.000
_cell.length_b   1.000
_cell.length_c   1.000
_cell.angle_alpha   90.00
_cell.angle_beta   90.00
_cell.angle_gamma   90.00
#
_symmetry.space_group_name_H-M   'P 1'
#
loop_
_entity.id
_entity.type
_entity.pdbx_description
1 polymer ?
#
loop_
_entity_poly.entity_id
_entity_poly.type
_entity_poly.pdbx_seq_one_letter_code
_entity_poly.pdbx_strand_id
1 'polypeptide(L)' 'MSNQKIELTGRIVTPNDPDYNSAREEFNTFFNKFPLIIVFAQNTQMEVKAKYDPENVFNFPQSIPPF' A
#
# COMPACT_ATOMS: atom_id res chain seq x y z
N MET A 1 -2.67 13.90 -25.62
CA MET A 1 -2.53 13.50 -24.21
C MET A 1 -3.01 12.07 -24.10
N SER A 2 -2.10 11.11 -23.98
CA SER A 2 -2.48 9.69 -23.82
C SER A 2 -3.00 9.49 -22.39
N ASN A 3 -4.22 9.00 -22.26
CA ASN A 3 -4.74 8.53 -20.99
C ASN A 3 -3.91 7.30 -20.59
N GLN A 4 -2.92 7.49 -19.72
CA GLN A 4 -2.18 6.37 -19.15
C GLN A 4 -3.17 5.57 -18.29
N LYS A 5 -3.52 4.38 -18.78
CA LYS A 5 -4.29 3.40 -18.02
C LYS A 5 -3.42 2.97 -16.84
N ILE A 6 -3.67 3.52 -15.66
CA ILE A 6 -3.02 3.10 -14.43
C ILE A 6 -3.62 1.74 -14.10
N GLU A 7 -2.93 0.67 -14.50
CA GLU A 7 -3.31 -0.68 -14.09
C GLU A 7 -2.88 -0.86 -12.64
N LEU A 8 -3.87 -1.03 -11.76
CA LEU A 8 -3.61 -1.43 -10.38
C LEU A 8 -3.09 -2.86 -10.41
N THR A 9 -1.77 -3.02 -10.48
CA THR A 9 -1.08 -4.30 -10.29
C THR A 9 -1.08 -4.65 -8.81
N GLY A 10 -2.21 -4.54 -8.12
CA GLY A 10 -2.33 -4.77 -6.68
C GLY A 10 -3.29 -5.91 -6.41
N ARG A 11 -3.23 -6.53 -5.22
CA ARG A 11 -4.38 -7.32 -4.76
C ARG A 11 -5.45 -6.35 -4.31
N ILE A 12 -6.65 -6.47 -4.85
CA ILE A 12 -7.80 -5.64 -4.49
C ILE A 12 -8.68 -6.46 -3.53
N VAL A 13 -9.06 -5.86 -2.40
CA VAL A 13 -9.97 -6.43 -1.41
C VAL A 13 -11.15 -5.49 -1.23
N THR A 14 -12.36 -6.05 -1.26
CA THR A 14 -13.65 -5.36 -1.17
C THR A 14 -14.46 -5.91 0.00
N PRO A 15 -15.52 -5.22 0.45
CA PRO A 15 -16.37 -5.70 1.55
C PRO A 15 -17.01 -7.07 1.37
N ASN A 16 -17.05 -7.59 0.14
CA ASN A 16 -17.59 -8.91 -0.16
C ASN A 16 -16.56 -10.04 0.03
N ASP A 17 -15.28 -9.70 0.18
CA ASP A 17 -14.20 -10.67 0.31
C ASP A 17 -14.05 -11.14 1.78
N PRO A 18 -13.76 -12.43 2.01
CA PRO A 18 -13.69 -13.00 3.36
C PRO A 18 -12.57 -12.39 4.22
N ASP A 19 -11.51 -11.89 3.60
CA ASP A 19 -10.35 -11.27 4.25
C ASP A 19 -10.51 -9.77 4.51
N TYR A 20 -11.63 -9.16 4.12
CA TYR A 20 -11.85 -7.71 4.25
C TYR A 20 -11.63 -7.18 5.68
N ASN A 21 -12.14 -7.88 6.69
CA ASN A 21 -12.02 -7.46 8.09
C ASN A 21 -10.58 -7.49 8.59
N SER A 22 -9.80 -8.47 8.16
CA SER A 22 -8.37 -8.54 8.49
C SER A 22 -7.58 -7.49 7.70
N ALA A 23 -7.89 -7.31 6.42
CA ALA A 23 -7.24 -6.35 5.53
C ALA A 23 -7.39 -4.89 6.00
N ARG A 24 -8.56 -4.51 6.54
CA ARG A 24 -8.77 -3.15 7.06
C ARG A 24 -8.05 -2.86 8.38
N GLU A 25 -7.58 -3.89 9.10
CA GLU A 25 -6.95 -3.77 10.42
C GLU A 25 -5.41 -3.80 10.38
N GLU A 26 -4.82 -4.21 9.26
CA GLU A 26 -3.39 -4.52 9.13
C GLU A 26 -2.45 -3.31 9.34
N PHE A 27 -2.85 -2.11 8.92
CA PHE A 27 -1.98 -0.91 9.00
C PHE A 27 -2.25 -0.02 10.22
N ASN A 28 -3.48 0.01 10.73
CA ASN A 28 -3.85 0.90 11.84
C ASN A 28 -5.10 0.39 12.59
N THR A 29 -4.89 -0.19 13.77
CA THR A 29 -5.97 -0.70 14.63
C THR A 29 -6.67 0.37 15.48
N PHE A 30 -6.14 1.61 15.52
CA PHE A 30 -6.67 2.69 16.36
C PHE A 30 -7.95 3.31 15.77
N PHE A 31 -8.13 3.27 14.45
CA PHE A 31 -9.29 3.85 13.79
C PHE A 31 -10.09 2.78 13.05
N ASN A 32 -11.33 2.56 13.49
CA ASN A 32 -12.24 1.64 12.83
C ASN A 32 -12.87 2.30 11.59
N LYS A 33 -12.23 2.11 10.43
CA LYS A 33 -12.69 2.62 9.12
C LYS A 33 -13.16 1.46 8.23
N PHE A 34 -14.14 1.74 7.37
CA PHE A 34 -14.76 0.76 6.47
C PHE A 34 -14.63 1.21 5.00
N PRO A 35 -13.43 1.09 4.39
CA PRO A 35 -13.21 1.49 3.00
C PRO A 35 -13.95 0.58 2.02
N LEU A 36 -14.45 1.13 0.91
CA LEU A 36 -15.11 0.33 -0.14
C LEU A 36 -14.14 -0.50 -0.97
N ILE A 37 -12.88 -0.08 -1.05
CA ILE A 37 -11.82 -0.72 -1.83
C ILE A 37 -10.51 -0.59 -1.04
N ILE A 38 -9.81 -1.70 -0.85
CA ILE A 38 -8.46 -1.78 -0.28
C ILE A 38 -7.53 -2.30 -1.38
N VAL A 39 -6.43 -1.60 -1.63
CA VAL A 39 -5.46 -1.99 -2.66
C VAL A 39 -4.13 -2.29 -1.99
N PHE A 40 -3.72 -3.55 -2.03
CA PHE A 40 -2.40 -3.99 -1.61
C PHE A 40 -1.41 -3.80 -2.75
N ALA A 41 -0.29 -3.11 -2.48
CA ALA A 41 0.81 -3.04 -3.43
C ALA A 41 1.40 -4.45 -3.66
N GLN A 42 1.56 -4.87 -4.92
CA GLN A 42 2.26 -6.13 -5.24
C GLN A 42 3.77 -5.99 -5.11
N ASN A 43 4.32 -4.79 -5.34
CA ASN A 43 5.75 -4.54 -5.13
C ASN A 43 6.01 -4.32 -3.65
N THR A 44 7.12 -4.90 -3.17
CA THR A 44 7.60 -4.56 -1.84
C THR A 44 7.86 -3.07 -1.80
N GLN A 45 7.36 -2.43 -0.75
CA GLN A 45 7.59 -1.01 -0.50
C GLN A 45 9.08 -0.63 -0.63
N MET A 46 9.99 -1.57 -0.35
CA MET A 46 11.44 -1.45 -0.53
C MET A 46 11.88 -1.28 -1.99
N GLU A 47 11.31 -2.00 -2.95
CA GLU A 47 11.65 -1.82 -4.38
C GLU A 47 11.30 -0.42 -4.86
N VAL A 48 10.13 0.07 -4.45
CA VAL A 48 9.69 1.44 -4.76
C VAL A 48 10.60 2.45 -4.08
N LYS A 49 10.92 2.24 -2.79
CA LYS A 49 11.83 3.09 -2.03
C LYS A 49 13.23 3.12 -2.66
N ALA A 50 13.80 1.98 -3.04
CA ALA A 50 15.11 1.89 -3.68
C ALA A 50 15.14 2.59 -5.06
N LYS A 51 14.03 2.51 -5.82
CA LYS A 51 13.92 3.16 -7.13
C LYS A 51 13.82 4.68 -7.04
N TYR A 52 13.06 5.20 -6.07
CA TYR A 52 12.72 6.63 -6.01
C TYR A 52 13.48 7.41 -4.92
N ASP A 53 14.08 6.73 -3.94
CA ASP A 53 14.91 7.31 -2.90
C ASP A 53 16.13 6.40 -2.59
N PRO A 54 17.04 6.21 -3.56
CA PRO A 54 18.19 5.32 -3.43
C PRO A 54 19.17 5.75 -2.34
N GLU A 55 19.21 7.04 -1.98
CA GLU A 55 20.06 7.58 -0.92
C GLU A 55 19.34 7.65 0.43
N ASN A 56 18.09 7.17 0.52
CA ASN A 56 17.25 7.20 1.70
C ASN A 56 17.16 8.58 2.37
N VAL A 57 17.00 9.63 1.56
CA VAL A 57 16.86 11.03 1.99
C VAL A 57 15.60 11.21 2.85
N PHE A 58 14.53 10.46 2.57
CA PHE A 58 13.29 10.48 3.35
C PHE A 58 13.29 9.35 4.40
N ASN A 59 13.96 9.56 5.53
CA ASN A 59 14.17 8.54 6.58
C ASN A 59 13.34 8.79 7.86
N PHE A 60 12.05 9.08 7.72
CA PHE A 60 11.18 9.31 8.87
C PHE A 60 10.89 8.02 9.65
N PRO A 61 10.54 8.08 10.95
CA PRO A 61 10.21 6.88 11.74
C PRO A 61 9.07 6.02 11.18
N GLN A 62 8.18 6.61 10.38
CA GLN A 62 7.07 5.93 9.69
C GLN A 62 7.43 5.50 8.26
N SER A 63 8.64 5.80 7.80
CA SER A 63 9.12 5.39 6.49
C SER A 63 9.50 3.92 6.48
N ILE A 64 9.59 3.36 5.28
CA ILE A 64 10.05 2.00 5.05
C ILE A 64 11.52 1.91 5.49
N PRO A 65 11.88 1.10 6.49
CA PRO A 65 13.25 1.02 6.97
C PRO A 65 14.14 0.34 5.93
N PRO A 66 15.39 0.80 5.73
CA PRO A 66 16.39 0.06 4.97
C PRO A 66 16.79 -1.21 5.74
N PHE A 67 17.06 -2.30 5.01
CA PHE A 67 17.70 -3.50 5.57
C PHE A 67 19.22 -3.32 5.67
#